data_AF-A0AA39RM85-F1
#
_entry.id   AF-A0AA39RM85-F1
#
_cell.length_a   1.000
_cell.length_b   1.000
_cell.length_c   1.000
_cell.angle_alpha   90.00
_cell.angle_beta   90.00
_cell.angle_gamma   90.00
#
_symmetry.space_group_name_H-M   'P 1'
#
loop_
_entity.id
_entity.type
_entity.pdbx_description
1 polymer ?
#
loop_
_entity_poly.entity_id
_entity_poly.type
_entity_poly.pdbx_seq_one_letter_code
_entity_poly.pdbx_strand_id
1 'polypeptide(L)'
;MDRSGKVSTRFNRPNKTNLLRSQFTRHISRTVEGDEELKKKKKKMAKSMALLVLLFTMFSVAVSIDDKCAACNAVSVELEIGLSKEKPRNHLDMRHRLDSKGQRKGKVIDYRVSELRVVELLDGLCDKMQDYTLEKINSTSQEWIKVHDWNVLTISKQEAKAYANDIATYCGRLLEETEDELAELIKKGSVKAGEMSKVLCQDLSKHCSPSSGSEQVDNNDDDDVESDDDDESAAEL
;
A
#
# COMPACT_ATOMS: atom_id res chain seq x y z
N MET A 1 70.72 -37.09 47.91
CA MET A 1 71.69 -36.70 48.97
C MET A 1 72.75 -35.85 48.28
N ASP A 2 73.08 -34.63 48.64
CA ASP A 2 72.59 -33.69 49.65
C ASP A 2 73.18 -32.30 49.31
N ARG A 3 72.39 -31.25 49.58
CA ARG A 3 72.75 -29.91 50.10
C ARG A 3 73.86 -28.99 49.53
N SER A 4 73.38 -27.82 49.08
CA SER A 4 73.50 -26.48 49.73
C SER A 4 74.80 -25.66 49.77
N GLY A 5 74.68 -24.41 49.31
CA GLY A 5 75.29 -23.18 49.84
C GLY A 5 75.42 -22.08 48.77
N LYS A 6 75.23 -20.76 49.00
CA LYS A 6 74.81 -19.93 50.14
C LYS A 6 74.45 -18.51 49.62
N VAL A 7 73.41 -17.93 50.23
CA VAL A 7 73.24 -16.55 50.76
C VAL A 7 73.27 -15.32 49.84
N SER A 8 72.12 -14.64 49.82
CA SER A 8 71.82 -13.31 49.28
C SER A 8 71.96 -12.21 50.35
N THR A 9 72.39 -11.03 49.93
CA THR A 9 72.74 -9.86 50.75
C THR A 9 71.60 -8.86 51.00
N ARG A 10 71.71 -8.30 52.21
CA ARG A 10 71.20 -7.10 52.88
C ARG A 10 70.28 -6.08 52.15
N PHE A 11 69.22 -5.74 52.90
CA PHE A 11 68.18 -4.72 52.74
C PHE A 11 68.70 -3.27 52.86
N ASN A 12 68.12 -2.31 52.11
CA ASN A 12 68.26 -0.88 52.36
C ASN A 12 66.90 -0.16 52.28
N ARG A 13 66.60 0.76 53.21
CA ARG A 13 65.31 1.49 53.30
C ARG A 13 65.34 2.83 52.52
N PRO A 14 64.24 3.24 51.87
CA PRO A 14 64.22 4.47 51.07
C PRO A 14 63.78 5.74 51.83
N ASN A 15 64.23 6.89 51.29
CA ASN A 15 64.20 8.25 51.84
C ASN A 15 62.86 9.00 51.58
N LYS A 16 62.48 9.91 52.49
CA LYS A 16 61.15 10.55 52.65
C LYS A 16 60.73 11.57 51.56
N THR A 17 61.58 11.89 50.58
CA THR A 17 61.25 12.81 49.48
C THR A 17 60.35 12.20 48.39
N ASN A 18 60.18 10.88 48.39
CA ASN A 18 59.37 10.16 47.39
C ASN A 18 57.85 10.21 47.65
N LEU A 19 57.41 10.63 48.84
CA LEU A 19 56.00 10.53 49.22
C LEU A 19 55.13 11.66 48.62
N LEU A 20 55.66 12.88 48.50
CA LEU A 20 54.91 14.03 47.96
C LEU A 20 54.83 14.02 46.42
N ARG A 21 55.88 13.54 45.73
CA ARG A 21 55.84 13.33 44.26
C ARG A 21 54.87 12.22 43.85
N SER A 22 54.66 11.21 44.72
CA SER A 22 53.72 10.11 44.48
C SER A 22 52.25 10.50 44.65
N GLN A 23 51.92 11.51 45.46
CA GLN A 23 50.52 11.91 45.64
C GLN A 23 50.02 12.82 44.51
N PHE A 24 50.89 13.69 43.98
CA PHE A 24 50.54 14.57 42.85
C PHE A 24 50.36 13.80 41.53
N THR A 25 51.21 12.79 41.26
CA THR A 25 51.07 11.92 40.07
C THR A 25 49.85 11.00 40.12
N ARG A 26 49.42 10.56 41.31
CA ARG A 26 48.17 9.79 41.47
C ARG A 26 46.92 10.63 41.21
N HIS A 27 46.93 11.93 41.53
CA HIS A 27 45.77 12.79 41.31
C HIS A 27 45.59 13.13 39.82
N ILE A 28 46.68 13.39 39.10
CA ILE A 28 46.67 13.64 37.64
C ILE A 28 46.31 12.37 36.86
N SER A 29 46.80 11.19 37.26
CA SER A 29 46.45 9.93 36.59
C SER A 29 44.95 9.61 36.71
N ARG A 30 44.33 9.88 37.87
CA ARG A 30 42.87 9.68 38.05
C ARG A 30 42.01 10.61 37.20
N THR A 31 42.44 11.85 36.95
CA THR A 31 41.68 12.79 36.11
C THR A 31 41.78 12.44 34.62
N VAL A 32 42.94 11.95 34.15
CA VAL A 32 43.12 11.51 32.76
C VAL A 32 42.35 10.21 32.46
N GLU A 33 42.30 9.28 33.41
CA GLU A 33 41.60 8.00 33.26
C GLU A 33 40.07 8.16 33.24
N GLY A 34 39.54 9.18 33.93
CA GLY A 34 38.11 9.53 33.90
C GLY A 34 37.63 10.09 32.55
N ASP A 35 38.46 10.89 31.87
CA ASP A 35 38.14 11.46 30.55
C ASP A 35 38.22 10.42 29.42
N GLU A 36 39.15 9.48 29.51
CA GLU A 36 39.28 8.34 28.58
C GLU A 36 38.07 7.40 28.67
N GLU A 37 37.63 7.04 29.89
CA GLU A 37 36.47 6.18 30.11
C GLU A 37 35.15 6.85 29.71
N LEU A 38 35.01 8.17 29.90
CA LEU A 38 33.84 8.93 29.43
C LEU A 38 33.78 9.01 27.90
N LYS A 39 34.92 9.22 27.23
CA LYS A 39 35.03 9.19 25.76
C LYS A 39 34.71 7.80 25.21
N LYS A 40 35.19 6.74 25.86
CA LYS A 40 34.93 5.34 25.49
C LYS A 40 33.46 4.97 25.67
N LYS A 41 32.82 5.41 26.76
CA LYS A 41 31.37 5.26 26.99
C LYS A 41 30.56 6.02 25.94
N LYS A 42 30.90 7.28 25.64
CA LYS A 42 30.25 8.07 24.58
C LYS A 42 30.41 7.42 23.20
N LYS A 43 31.59 6.90 22.87
CA LYS A 43 31.86 6.20 21.60
C LYS A 43 31.11 4.87 21.51
N LYS A 44 30.95 4.14 22.63
CA LYS A 44 30.15 2.91 22.70
C LYS A 44 28.66 3.20 22.54
N MET A 45 28.14 4.24 23.19
CA MET A 45 26.76 4.70 23.06
C MET A 45 26.46 5.20 21.65
N ALA A 46 27.37 6.00 21.04
CA ALA A 46 27.23 6.49 19.67
C ALA A 46 27.26 5.35 18.64
N LYS A 47 28.14 4.34 18.81
CA LYS A 47 28.14 3.14 17.97
C LYS A 47 26.86 2.33 18.13
N SER A 48 26.36 2.16 19.35
CA SER A 48 25.10 1.45 19.62
C SER A 48 23.90 2.19 18.99
N MET A 49 23.87 3.52 19.09
CA MET A 49 22.81 4.35 18.52
C MET A 49 22.88 4.36 16.98
N ALA A 50 24.08 4.44 16.39
CA ALA A 50 24.27 4.31 14.96
C ALA A 50 23.84 2.93 14.42
N LEU A 51 24.09 1.87 15.18
CA LEU A 51 23.68 0.50 14.82
C LEU A 51 22.17 0.31 14.92
N LEU A 52 21.50 0.93 15.90
CA LEU A 52 20.04 0.97 16.00
C LEU A 52 19.41 1.80 14.87
N VAL A 53 19.99 2.95 14.51
CA VAL A 53 19.52 3.76 13.37
C VAL A 53 19.67 2.99 12.05
N LEU A 54 20.79 2.30 11.84
CA LEU A 54 20.99 1.41 10.67
C LEU A 54 19.95 0.29 10.61
N LEU A 55 19.61 -0.34 11.75
CA LEU A 55 18.55 -1.36 11.81
C LEU A 55 17.17 -0.77 11.51
N PHE A 56 16.87 0.43 12.02
CA PHE A 56 15.61 1.12 11.72
C PHE A 56 15.48 1.54 10.25
N THR A 57 16.58 1.93 9.59
CA THR A 57 16.54 2.27 8.15
C THR A 57 16.31 1.05 7.25
N MET A 58 16.64 -0.16 7.70
CA MET A 58 16.43 -1.40 6.93
C MET A 58 15.02 -1.99 7.12
N PHE A 59 14.29 -1.57 8.16
CA PHE A 59 12.93 -2.06 8.43
C PHE A 59 11.81 -1.28 7.72
N SER A 60 12.13 -0.27 6.89
CA SER A 60 11.16 0.40 6.03
C SER A 60 10.87 -0.37 4.73
N VAL A 61 10.84 -1.71 4.79
CA VAL A 61 10.24 -2.49 3.71
C VAL A 61 8.73 -2.31 3.87
N ALA A 62 8.20 -1.30 3.20
CA ALA A 62 6.76 -1.21 3.00
C ALA A 62 6.29 -2.55 2.45
N VAL A 63 5.21 -3.11 3.00
CA VAL A 63 4.45 -4.19 2.35
C VAL A 63 3.83 -3.54 1.10
N SER A 64 4.64 -3.43 0.07
CA SER A 64 4.25 -2.99 -1.25
C SER A 64 3.72 -4.21 -1.96
N ILE A 65 2.49 -4.11 -2.45
CA ILE A 65 2.03 -5.01 -3.48
C ILE A 65 3.00 -4.86 -4.66
N ASP A 66 3.62 -5.97 -5.07
CA ASP A 66 4.62 -6.00 -6.15
C ASP A 66 4.01 -5.55 -7.49
N ASP A 67 2.72 -5.82 -7.72
CA ASP A 67 1.96 -5.30 -8.86
C ASP A 67 0.80 -4.38 -8.44
N LYS A 68 1.14 -3.11 -8.22
CA LYS A 68 0.15 -2.06 -7.90
C LYS A 68 -0.88 -1.88 -9.00
N CYS A 69 -0.51 -2.06 -10.27
CA CYS A 69 -1.44 -1.88 -11.39
C CYS A 69 -2.51 -2.97 -11.38
N ALA A 70 -2.11 -4.23 -11.25
CA ALA A 70 -3.06 -5.35 -11.16
C ALA A 70 -3.97 -5.22 -9.93
N ALA A 71 -3.43 -4.85 -8.77
CA ALA A 71 -4.26 -4.62 -7.58
C ALA A 71 -5.22 -3.44 -7.76
N CYS A 72 -4.78 -2.35 -8.41
CA CYS A 72 -5.66 -1.24 -8.75
C CYS A 72 -6.82 -1.68 -9.65
N ASN A 73 -6.51 -2.46 -10.69
CA ASN A 73 -7.52 -2.95 -11.63
C ASN A 73 -8.55 -3.86 -10.91
N ALA A 74 -8.13 -4.67 -9.93
CA ALA A 74 -9.07 -5.44 -9.13
C ALA A 74 -10.01 -4.54 -8.30
N VAL A 75 -9.48 -3.47 -7.69
CA VAL A 75 -10.30 -2.47 -6.96
C VAL A 75 -11.25 -1.72 -7.91
N SER A 76 -10.78 -1.33 -9.10
CA SER A 76 -11.58 -0.61 -10.09
C SER A 76 -12.76 -1.46 -10.57
N VAL A 77 -12.56 -2.76 -10.76
CA VAL A 77 -13.62 -3.72 -11.11
C VAL A 77 -14.70 -3.79 -10.02
N GLU A 78 -14.31 -3.89 -8.74
CA GLU A 78 -15.30 -3.96 -7.65
C GLU A 78 -16.08 -2.65 -7.50
N LEU A 79 -15.42 -1.50 -7.72
CA LEU A 79 -16.07 -0.19 -7.72
C LEU A 79 -17.05 -0.05 -8.91
N GLU A 80 -16.68 -0.55 -10.08
CA GLU A 80 -17.54 -0.58 -11.26
C GLU A 80 -18.77 -1.49 -11.05
N ILE A 81 -18.58 -2.64 -10.40
CA ILE A 81 -19.68 -3.49 -9.94
C ILE A 81 -20.60 -2.71 -8.97
N GLY A 82 -20.03 -1.88 -8.09
CA GLY A 82 -20.80 -0.98 -7.21
C GLY A 82 -21.65 0.01 -7.99
N LEU A 83 -21.06 0.71 -8.97
CA LEU A 83 -21.75 1.67 -9.83
C LEU A 83 -22.86 1.03 -10.66
N SER A 84 -22.63 -0.17 -11.22
CA SER A 84 -23.63 -0.86 -12.05
C SER A 84 -24.81 -1.42 -11.24
N LYS A 85 -24.59 -1.73 -9.95
CA LYS A 85 -25.64 -2.22 -9.03
C LYS A 85 -26.31 -1.09 -8.24
N GLU A 86 -25.93 0.16 -8.48
CA GLU A 86 -26.50 1.33 -7.83
C GLU A 86 -28.01 1.40 -8.07
N LYS A 87 -28.80 1.51 -6.99
CA LYS A 87 -30.26 1.65 -7.11
C LYS A 87 -30.60 3.07 -7.55
N PRO A 88 -31.45 3.26 -8.58
CA PRO A 88 -31.91 4.59 -8.95
C PRO A 88 -32.59 5.30 -7.77
N ARG A 89 -32.16 6.53 -7.46
CA ARG A 89 -32.80 7.41 -6.47
C ARG A 89 -33.07 8.76 -7.11
N ASN A 90 -34.11 9.44 -6.63
CA ASN A 90 -34.52 10.73 -7.18
C ASN A 90 -33.74 11.90 -6.54
N HIS A 91 -34.18 12.36 -5.37
CA HIS A 91 -33.57 13.49 -4.70
C HIS A 91 -33.48 13.28 -3.18
N LEU A 92 -32.45 13.86 -2.58
CA LEU A 92 -32.30 14.01 -1.14
C LEU A 92 -33.10 15.24 -0.70
N ASP A 93 -34.15 15.03 0.10
CA ASP A 93 -34.96 16.12 0.66
C ASP A 93 -34.43 16.51 2.05
N MET A 94 -33.65 17.59 2.10
CA MET A 94 -33.11 18.14 3.34
C MET A 94 -34.05 19.17 3.99
N ARG A 95 -35.31 19.27 3.52
CA ARG A 95 -36.30 20.23 4.05
C ARG A 95 -37.00 19.66 5.29
N HIS A 96 -36.29 19.65 6.42
CA HIS A 96 -36.84 19.14 7.68
C HIS A 96 -37.70 20.18 8.43
N ARG A 97 -37.64 21.47 8.06
CA ARG A 97 -38.34 22.55 8.77
C ARG A 97 -39.52 23.09 7.97
N LEU A 98 -40.67 23.25 8.65
CA LEU A 98 -41.83 23.96 8.11
C LEU A 98 -41.75 25.45 8.47
N ASP A 99 -42.19 26.32 7.56
CA ASP A 99 -42.40 27.73 7.85
C ASP A 99 -43.79 28.01 8.42
N SER A 100 -44.07 29.27 8.76
CA SER A 100 -45.36 29.69 9.31
C SER A 100 -46.55 29.52 8.35
N LYS A 101 -46.30 29.24 7.07
CA LYS A 101 -47.31 28.93 6.05
C LYS A 101 -47.46 27.43 5.79
N GLY A 102 -46.78 26.59 6.58
CA GLY A 102 -46.80 25.14 6.40
C GLY A 102 -46.00 24.66 5.18
N GLN A 103 -45.11 25.48 4.62
CA GLN A 103 -44.25 25.09 3.51
C GLN A 103 -42.91 24.58 4.01
N ARG A 104 -42.40 23.52 3.39
CA ARG A 104 -41.10 22.93 3.72
C ARG A 104 -39.96 23.83 3.21
N LYS A 105 -39.10 24.28 4.12
CA LYS A 105 -37.89 25.07 3.81
C LYS A 105 -36.63 24.21 3.92
N GLY A 106 -35.70 24.41 2.98
CA GLY A 106 -34.42 23.71 2.93
C GLY A 106 -33.98 23.40 1.50
N LYS A 107 -32.92 22.59 1.36
CA LYS A 107 -32.32 22.22 0.08
C LYS A 107 -32.86 20.87 -0.39
N VAL A 108 -33.18 20.74 -1.68
CA VAL A 108 -33.40 19.44 -2.33
C VAL A 108 -32.22 19.23 -3.27
N ILE A 109 -31.52 18.10 -3.14
CA ILE A 109 -30.31 17.80 -3.89
C ILE A 109 -30.57 16.56 -4.74
N ASP A 110 -30.26 16.60 -6.03
CA ASP A 110 -30.27 15.40 -6.87
C ASP A 110 -29.25 14.39 -6.31
N TYR A 111 -29.66 13.13 -6.17
CA TYR A 111 -28.80 12.11 -5.59
C TYR A 111 -27.52 11.88 -6.41
N ARG A 112 -27.57 12.02 -7.74
CA ARG A 112 -26.44 11.78 -8.66
C ARG A 112 -25.25 12.69 -8.38
N VAL A 113 -25.52 13.91 -7.93
CA VAL A 113 -24.51 14.94 -7.62
C VAL A 113 -24.25 15.09 -6.12
N SER A 114 -24.84 14.21 -5.30
CA SER A 114 -24.72 14.28 -3.85
C SER A 114 -23.44 13.62 -3.35
N GLU A 115 -22.86 14.16 -2.28
CA GLU A 115 -21.76 13.51 -1.56
C GLU A 115 -22.18 12.17 -0.96
N LEU A 116 -23.46 12.05 -0.56
CA LEU A 116 -24.00 10.80 -0.03
C LEU A 116 -23.86 9.65 -1.02
N ARG A 117 -24.05 9.88 -2.32
CA ARG A 117 -23.84 8.85 -3.35
C ARG A 117 -22.40 8.33 -3.36
N VAL A 118 -21.42 9.22 -3.19
CA VAL A 118 -20.01 8.82 -3.15
C VAL A 118 -19.74 7.98 -1.91
N VAL A 119 -20.21 8.41 -0.74
CA VAL A 119 -20.07 7.66 0.51
C VAL A 119 -20.73 6.28 0.39
N GLU A 120 -21.96 6.20 -0.12
CA GLU A 120 -22.67 4.92 -0.30
C GLU A 120 -21.95 3.98 -1.30
N LEU A 121 -21.22 4.52 -2.29
CA LEU A 121 -20.47 3.73 -3.26
C LEU A 121 -19.11 3.22 -2.74
N LEU A 122 -18.40 4.06 -1.98
CA LEU A 122 -17.07 3.74 -1.46
C LEU A 122 -17.14 2.96 -0.13
N ASP A 123 -18.25 3.06 0.60
CA ASP A 123 -18.45 2.33 1.86
C ASP A 123 -18.38 0.80 1.64
N GLY A 124 -17.57 0.14 2.46
CA GLY A 124 -17.31 -1.28 2.37
C GLY A 124 -16.61 -1.75 1.08
N LEU A 125 -16.16 -0.87 0.19
CA LEU A 125 -15.45 -1.26 -1.04
C LEU A 125 -14.20 -2.08 -0.70
N CYS A 126 -13.37 -1.55 0.20
CA CYS A 126 -12.13 -2.21 0.60
C CYS A 126 -12.36 -3.48 1.45
N ASP A 127 -13.52 -3.60 2.10
CA ASP A 127 -13.89 -4.85 2.79
C ASP A 127 -14.15 -5.97 1.80
N LYS A 128 -14.77 -5.68 0.64
CA LYS A 128 -14.98 -6.66 -0.43
C LYS A 128 -13.68 -7.14 -1.07
N MET A 129 -12.60 -6.38 -0.94
CA MET A 129 -11.27 -6.82 -1.40
C MET A 129 -10.75 -7.99 -0.56
N GLN A 130 -11.32 -8.26 0.62
CA GLN A 130 -11.02 -9.47 1.38
C GLN A 130 -11.51 -10.76 0.70
N ASP A 131 -12.40 -10.66 -0.28
CA ASP A 131 -12.82 -11.78 -1.12
C ASP A 131 -11.84 -12.06 -2.26
N TYR A 132 -10.71 -11.36 -2.35
CA TYR A 132 -9.73 -11.54 -3.42
C TYR A 132 -8.48 -12.27 -2.92
N THR A 133 -7.84 -12.99 -3.84
CA THR A 133 -6.52 -13.58 -3.62
C THR A 133 -5.68 -13.50 -4.89
N LEU A 134 -4.36 -13.65 -4.73
CA LEU A 134 -3.44 -13.73 -5.84
C LEU A 134 -3.28 -15.19 -6.28
N GLU A 135 -3.68 -15.50 -7.52
CA GLU A 135 -3.50 -16.81 -8.14
C GLU A 135 -2.30 -16.80 -9.09
N LYS A 136 -1.50 -17.88 -9.07
CA LYS A 136 -0.37 -18.08 -9.97
C LYS A 136 -0.87 -18.80 -11.21
N ILE A 137 -0.97 -18.09 -12.33
CA ILE A 137 -1.36 -18.69 -13.62
C ILE A 137 -0.18 -19.48 -14.20
N ASN A 138 1.02 -18.91 -14.14
CA ASN A 138 2.27 -19.53 -14.60
C ASN A 138 3.42 -19.20 -13.63
N SER A 139 4.64 -19.66 -13.92
CA SER A 139 5.83 -19.34 -13.14
C SER A 139 6.12 -17.83 -13.01
N THR A 140 5.59 -17.02 -13.93
CA THR A 140 5.94 -15.61 -14.09
C THR A 140 4.73 -14.67 -14.00
N SER A 141 3.50 -15.19 -14.09
CA SER A 141 2.28 -14.38 -14.13
C SER A 141 1.36 -14.70 -12.96
N GLN A 142 0.89 -13.64 -12.30
CA GLN A 142 -0.04 -13.69 -11.19
C GLN A 142 -1.23 -12.79 -11.49
N GLU A 143 -2.41 -13.18 -11.02
CA GLU A 143 -3.63 -12.41 -11.21
C GLU A 143 -4.45 -12.35 -9.93
N TRP A 144 -5.09 -11.21 -9.68
CA TRP A 144 -6.03 -11.05 -8.59
C TRP A 144 -7.37 -11.62 -8.99
N ILE A 145 -7.78 -12.69 -8.33
CA ILE A 145 -9.06 -13.36 -8.57
C ILE A 145 -9.99 -13.17 -7.37
N LYS A 146 -11.29 -13.07 -7.63
CA LYS A 146 -12.31 -13.08 -6.58
C LYS A 146 -12.64 -14.53 -6.22
N VAL A 147 -12.45 -14.88 -4.95
CA VAL A 147 -12.68 -16.21 -4.40
C VAL A 147 -14.16 -16.39 -4.08
N HIS A 148 -14.80 -17.34 -4.76
CA HIS A 148 -16.18 -17.75 -4.44
C HIS A 148 -16.24 -18.94 -3.47
N ASP A 149 -15.22 -19.81 -3.48
CA ASP A 149 -15.09 -20.93 -2.55
C ASP A 149 -13.64 -21.05 -2.05
N TRP A 150 -13.43 -20.73 -0.77
CA TRP A 150 -12.12 -20.77 -0.11
C TRP A 150 -11.54 -22.18 0.08
N ASN A 151 -12.31 -23.23 -0.21
CA ASN A 151 -11.83 -24.61 -0.14
C ASN A 151 -11.20 -25.08 -1.46
N VAL A 152 -11.44 -24.36 -2.56
CA VAL A 152 -10.96 -24.70 -3.91
C VAL A 152 -9.89 -23.67 -4.32
N LEU A 153 -8.77 -23.67 -3.61
CA LEU A 153 -7.63 -22.79 -3.89
C LEU A 153 -6.37 -23.60 -4.15
N THR A 154 -5.56 -23.13 -5.10
CA THR A 154 -4.24 -23.70 -5.42
C THR A 154 -3.20 -23.39 -4.34
N ILE A 155 -3.43 -22.35 -3.55
CA ILE A 155 -2.56 -21.89 -2.45
C ILE A 155 -3.17 -22.19 -1.08
N SER A 156 -2.34 -22.11 -0.03
CA SER A 156 -2.82 -22.31 1.34
C SER A 156 -3.80 -21.22 1.76
N LYS A 157 -4.80 -21.55 2.60
CA LYS A 157 -5.76 -20.59 3.14
C LYS A 157 -5.09 -19.42 3.89
N GLN A 158 -3.96 -19.68 4.54
CA GLN A 158 -3.20 -18.66 5.27
C GLN A 158 -2.55 -17.66 4.30
N GLU A 159 -1.96 -18.15 3.23
CA GLU A 159 -1.37 -17.33 2.15
C GLU A 159 -2.46 -16.53 1.42
N ALA A 160 -3.58 -17.17 1.07
CA ALA A 160 -4.71 -16.50 0.44
C ALA A 160 -5.27 -15.36 1.31
N LYS A 161 -5.40 -15.61 2.63
CA LYS A 161 -5.82 -14.60 3.59
C LYS A 161 -4.79 -13.47 3.74
N ALA A 162 -3.49 -13.75 3.61
CA ALA A 162 -2.47 -12.71 3.61
C ALA A 162 -2.66 -11.79 2.40
N TYR A 163 -2.80 -12.35 1.20
CA TYR A 163 -3.07 -11.58 -0.02
C TYR A 163 -4.35 -10.75 0.06
N ALA A 164 -5.43 -11.33 0.60
CA ALA A 164 -6.70 -10.63 0.83
C ALA A 164 -6.53 -9.38 1.72
N ASN A 165 -5.77 -9.50 2.82
CA ASN A 165 -5.47 -8.37 3.69
C ASN A 165 -4.58 -7.33 3.00
N ASP A 166 -3.61 -7.78 2.20
CA ASP A 166 -2.70 -6.89 1.48
C ASP A 166 -3.44 -6.02 0.48
N ILE A 167 -4.35 -6.60 -0.32
CA ILE A 167 -5.16 -5.84 -1.29
C ILE A 167 -6.21 -4.95 -0.61
N ALA A 168 -6.82 -5.38 0.51
CA ALA A 168 -7.70 -4.52 1.30
C ALA A 168 -6.95 -3.31 1.87
N THR A 169 -5.74 -3.52 2.40
CA THR A 169 -4.88 -2.44 2.91
C THR A 169 -4.40 -1.52 1.78
N TYR A 170 -4.14 -2.05 0.60
CA TYR A 170 -3.83 -1.26 -0.58
C TYR A 170 -5.04 -0.43 -1.04
N CYS A 171 -6.24 -1.00 -1.06
CA CYS A 171 -7.47 -0.28 -1.39
C CYS A 171 -7.68 0.91 -0.44
N GLY A 172 -7.48 0.72 0.87
CA GLY A 172 -7.57 1.82 1.84
C GLY A 172 -6.62 2.97 1.48
N ARG A 173 -5.34 2.67 1.26
CA ARG A 173 -4.34 3.66 0.82
C ARG A 173 -4.70 4.33 -0.50
N LEU A 174 -5.19 3.56 -1.47
CA LEU A 174 -5.61 4.07 -2.78
C LEU A 174 -6.76 5.07 -2.64
N LEU A 175 -7.77 4.77 -1.82
CA LEU A 175 -8.89 5.68 -1.59
C LEU A 175 -8.47 6.90 -0.76
N GLU A 176 -7.63 6.74 0.25
CA GLU A 176 -7.07 7.87 1.01
C GLU A 176 -6.39 8.90 0.09
N GLU A 177 -5.71 8.44 -0.96
CA GLU A 177 -5.02 9.29 -1.93
C GLU A 177 -5.95 9.90 -2.99
N THR A 178 -7.04 9.21 -3.36
CA THR A 178 -7.82 9.53 -4.58
C THR A 178 -9.28 9.91 -4.35
N GLU A 179 -9.82 9.75 -3.13
CA GLU A 179 -11.24 9.91 -2.82
C GLU A 179 -11.79 11.27 -3.26
N ASP A 180 -11.10 12.36 -2.98
CA ASP A 180 -11.57 13.72 -3.30
C ASP A 180 -11.77 13.93 -4.81
N GLU A 181 -10.78 13.54 -5.61
CA GLU A 181 -10.83 13.69 -7.07
C GLU A 181 -11.82 12.70 -7.70
N LEU A 182 -11.85 11.46 -7.19
CA LEU A 182 -12.80 10.44 -7.61
C LEU A 182 -14.25 10.87 -7.31
N ALA A 183 -14.50 11.48 -6.15
CA ALA A 183 -15.81 11.99 -5.74
C ALA A 183 -16.34 13.03 -6.74
N GLU A 184 -15.48 13.95 -7.19
CA GLU A 184 -15.85 14.94 -8.20
C GLU A 184 -16.22 14.30 -9.54
N LEU A 185 -15.48 13.28 -9.98
CA LEU A 185 -15.75 12.57 -11.22
C LEU A 185 -17.05 11.76 -11.16
N ILE A 186 -17.32 11.09 -10.05
CA ILE A 186 -18.57 10.37 -9.81
C ILE A 186 -19.76 11.34 -9.82
N LYS A 187 -19.65 12.48 -9.12
CA LYS A 187 -20.71 13.52 -9.07
C LYS A 187 -20.99 14.12 -10.44
N LYS A 188 -19.97 14.32 -11.27
CA LYS A 188 -20.12 14.81 -12.66
C LYS A 188 -20.75 13.77 -13.60
N GLY A 189 -20.83 12.51 -13.18
CA GLY A 189 -21.26 11.40 -14.03
C GLY A 189 -20.28 11.12 -15.17
N SER A 190 -19.01 11.49 -14.98
CA SER A 190 -17.96 11.36 -15.99
C SER A 190 -17.34 9.97 -16.05
N VAL A 191 -17.70 9.06 -15.14
CA VAL A 191 -17.19 7.69 -15.12
C VAL A 191 -18.26 6.74 -15.64
N LYS A 192 -18.04 6.18 -16.85
CA LYS A 192 -18.88 5.13 -17.40
C LYS A 192 -18.36 3.75 -16.97
N ALA A 193 -19.23 2.73 -17.10
CA ALA A 193 -18.79 1.35 -17.04
C ALA A 193 -17.70 1.10 -18.10
N GLY A 194 -16.61 0.44 -17.71
CA GLY A 194 -15.42 0.18 -18.50
C GLY A 194 -14.33 1.25 -18.40
N GLU A 195 -14.63 2.45 -17.88
CA GLU A 195 -13.66 3.55 -17.79
C GLU A 195 -13.03 3.68 -16.39
N MET A 196 -13.54 2.95 -15.39
CA MET A 196 -13.10 3.09 -14.00
C MET A 196 -11.62 2.76 -13.82
N SER A 197 -11.10 1.73 -14.50
CA SER A 197 -9.67 1.39 -14.43
C SER A 197 -8.78 2.49 -14.99
N LYS A 198 -9.19 3.12 -16.09
CA LYS A 198 -8.41 4.22 -16.67
C LYS A 198 -8.37 5.41 -15.71
N VAL A 199 -9.54 5.83 -15.24
CA VAL A 199 -9.67 6.97 -14.32
C VAL A 199 -8.92 6.71 -13.02
N LEU A 200 -9.20 5.61 -12.32
CA LEU A 200 -8.62 5.35 -11.00
C LEU A 200 -7.15 4.97 -11.08
N CYS A 201 -6.77 4.09 -12.01
CA CYS A 201 -5.46 3.45 -12.02
C CYS A 201 -4.42 4.16 -12.89
N GLN A 202 -4.83 4.86 -13.95
CA GLN A 202 -3.91 5.64 -14.79
C GLN A 202 -3.95 7.12 -14.42
N ASP A 203 -5.14 7.73 -14.37
CA ASP A 203 -5.27 9.19 -14.25
C ASP A 203 -5.05 9.69 -12.81
N LEU A 204 -5.74 9.07 -11.83
CA LEU A 204 -5.69 9.48 -10.43
C LEU A 204 -4.46 8.92 -9.69
N SER A 205 -4.37 7.60 -9.53
CA SER A 205 -3.30 6.97 -8.73
C SER A 205 -1.98 6.78 -9.48
N LYS A 206 -2.01 6.79 -10.82
CA LYS A 206 -0.82 6.56 -11.67
C LYS A 206 -0.10 5.24 -11.38
N HIS A 207 -0.83 4.25 -10.89
CA HIS A 207 -0.31 2.91 -10.62
C HIS A 207 -0.18 2.07 -11.88
N CYS A 208 -0.93 2.40 -12.92
CA CYS A 208 -0.80 1.82 -14.25
C CYS A 208 -0.21 2.84 -15.22
N SER A 209 0.63 2.36 -16.14
CA SER A 209 1.09 3.19 -17.26
C SER A 209 -0.08 3.41 -18.25
N PRO A 210 -0.15 4.59 -18.90
CA PRO A 210 -1.10 4.79 -19.98
C PRO A 210 -0.79 3.80 -21.09
N SER A 211 -1.80 3.07 -21.57
CA SER A 211 -1.60 2.15 -22.69
C SER A 211 -1.20 2.97 -23.92
N SER A 212 0.06 2.87 -24.34
CA SER A 212 0.50 3.37 -25.65
C SER A 212 -0.07 2.46 -26.73
N GLY A 213 -1.32 2.67 -27.12
CA GLY A 213 -1.97 1.98 -28.23
C GLY A 213 -2.11 0.46 -28.02
N SER A 214 -3.30 0.01 -27.69
CA SER A 214 -3.71 -1.33 -28.07
C SER A 214 -3.43 -1.50 -29.56
N GLU A 215 -2.56 -2.43 -29.94
CA GLU A 215 -2.58 -3.01 -31.28
C GLU A 215 -4.02 -3.51 -31.49
N GLN A 216 -4.78 -2.74 -32.25
CA GLN A 216 -5.92 -3.26 -32.96
C GLN A 216 -5.32 -4.30 -33.90
N VAL A 217 -5.63 -5.57 -33.67
CA VAL A 217 -5.58 -6.54 -34.75
C VAL A 217 -6.71 -6.11 -35.69
N ASP A 218 -6.35 -5.22 -36.62
CA ASP A 218 -7.17 -4.87 -37.76
C ASP A 218 -7.32 -6.14 -38.60
N ASN A 219 -8.40 -6.89 -38.36
CA ASN A 219 -8.90 -7.83 -39.35
C ASN A 219 -9.69 -7.00 -40.36
N ASN A 220 -9.00 -6.46 -41.36
CA ASN A 220 -9.59 -6.10 -42.63
C ASN A 220 -8.77 -6.82 -43.69
N ASP A 221 -9.37 -7.82 -44.32
CA ASP A 221 -9.41 -7.92 -45.77
C ASP A 221 -10.69 -8.70 -46.12
N ASP A 222 -11.56 -7.98 -46.82
CA ASP A 222 -12.79 -8.41 -47.46
C ASP A 222 -12.52 -9.49 -48.52
N ASP A 223 -13.56 -10.26 -48.89
CA ASP A 223 -13.87 -10.58 -50.30
C ASP A 223 -15.24 -11.31 -50.38
N ASP A 224 -16.22 -10.55 -50.88
CA ASP A 224 -17.22 -10.91 -51.90
C ASP A 224 -18.12 -12.14 -51.71
N VAL A 225 -19.38 -11.88 -51.32
CA VAL A 225 -20.52 -12.72 -51.72
C VAL A 225 -21.39 -11.93 -52.70
N GLU A 226 -21.21 -12.28 -53.97
CA GLU A 226 -22.03 -11.92 -55.12
C GLU A 226 -23.42 -12.54 -54.92
N SER A 227 -24.46 -11.70 -54.86
CA SER A 227 -25.86 -12.13 -54.88
C SER A 227 -26.40 -11.90 -56.29
N ASP A 228 -26.46 -12.96 -57.08
CA ASP A 228 -27.20 -12.99 -58.33
C ASP A 228 -28.71 -13.03 -58.04
N ASP A 229 -29.38 -11.95 -58.44
CA ASP A 229 -30.82 -11.86 -58.59
C ASP A 229 -31.23 -12.59 -59.89
N ASP A 230 -31.89 -13.75 -59.76
CA ASP A 230 -32.64 -14.34 -60.87
C ASP A 230 -34.15 -14.31 -60.55
N ASP A 231 -34.82 -13.35 -61.20
CA ASP A 231 -36.25 -13.34 -61.46
C ASP A 231 -36.60 -14.54 -62.37
N GLU A 232 -37.47 -15.44 -61.93
CA GLU A 232 -38.28 -16.27 -62.83
C GLU A 232 -39.73 -16.25 -62.34
N SER A 233 -40.56 -15.55 -63.11
CA SER A 233 -42.00 -15.55 -63.00
C SER A 233 -42.57 -16.68 -63.87
N ALA A 234 -43.43 -17.52 -63.29
CA ALA A 234 -44.35 -18.35 -64.05
C ALA A 234 -45.66 -18.54 -63.29
N ALA A 235 -46.74 -18.27 -64.02
CA ALA A 235 -48.12 -18.24 -63.61
C ALA A 235 -48.78 -19.64 -63.65
N GLU A 236 -50.05 -19.65 -63.21
CA GLU A 236 -51.13 -20.61 -63.52
C GLU A 236 -51.08 -21.93 -62.71
N LEU A 237 -52.15 -22.43 -62.06
CA LEU A 237 -53.61 -22.23 -62.10
C LEU A 237 -54.21 -22.41 -60.69
#